data_AF-A0AB37XPX2-F1
#
_entry.id   AF-A0AB37XPX2-F1
#
_cell.length_a   1.000
_cell.length_b   1.000
_cell.length_c   1.000
_cell.angle_alpha   90.00
_cell.angle_beta   90.00
_cell.angle_gamma   90.00
#
_symmetry.space_group_name_H-M   'P 1'
#
loop_
_entity.id
_entity.type
_entity.pdbx_description
1 polymer ?
#
loop_
_entity_poly.entity_id
_entity_poly.type
_entity_poly.pdbx_seq_one_letter_code
_entity_poly.pdbx_strand_id
1 'polypeptide(L)'
;QGDRVGVGCFVDSCRECNRCTRGLEQYCKPGANFTYNSIGKDGQPTQGGYSEAIVVDENYVLRIPDVLPLDVAAPLLCAGITLYSPLRHWNAGANTRVAIIGLGGLGHMGVKLGAAMGADVTV
;
A
#
# COMPACT_ATOMS: atom_id res chain seq x y z
N GLN A 1 -7.01 -13.31 17.29
CA GLN A 1 -8.00 -12.25 17.59
C GLN A 1 -7.34 -11.25 18.53
N GLY A 2 -7.41 -9.96 18.24
CA GLY A 2 -6.70 -8.92 19.00
C GLY A 2 -5.40 -8.41 18.33
N ASP A 3 -5.01 -8.99 17.20
CA ASP A 3 -3.86 -8.51 16.43
C ASP A 3 -4.12 -7.13 15.83
N ARG A 4 -3.10 -6.28 15.85
CA ARG A 4 -3.13 -4.98 15.18
C ARG A 4 -2.90 -5.18 13.70
N VAL A 5 -3.89 -4.81 12.90
CA VAL A 5 -3.88 -5.06 11.46
C VAL A 5 -4.26 -3.82 10.66
N GLY A 6 -3.82 -3.80 9.40
CA GLY A 6 -4.12 -2.76 8.44
C GLY A 6 -4.55 -3.34 7.09
N VAL A 7 -5.38 -2.60 6.37
CA VAL A 7 -5.86 -2.94 5.02
C VAL A 7 -5.48 -1.80 4.09
N GLY A 8 -4.94 -2.14 2.92
CA GLY A 8 -4.53 -1.19 1.89
C GLY A 8 -5.64 -0.80 0.93
N CYS A 9 -5.27 -0.57 -0.33
CA CYS A 9 -6.17 -0.10 -1.39
C CYS A 9 -7.00 -1.20 -2.05
N PHE A 10 -6.69 -2.48 -1.82
CA PHE A 10 -7.43 -3.61 -2.36
C PHE A 10 -7.60 -4.69 -1.30
N VAL A 11 -8.71 -5.41 -1.44
CA VAL A 11 -9.19 -6.41 -0.46
C VAL A 11 -9.25 -7.82 -1.03
N ASP A 12 -9.09 -7.94 -2.36
CA ASP A 12 -9.03 -9.24 -3.03
C ASP A 12 -8.37 -9.17 -4.43
N SER A 13 -8.02 -10.33 -4.98
CA SER A 13 -7.55 -10.56 -6.35
C SER A 13 -7.84 -12.01 -6.78
N CYS A 14 -7.55 -12.39 -8.03
CA CYS A 14 -7.85 -13.77 -8.49
C CYS A 14 -6.92 -14.84 -7.90
N ARG A 15 -5.75 -14.46 -7.35
CA ARG A 15 -4.74 -15.36 -6.74
C ARG A 15 -4.13 -16.45 -7.66
N GLU A 16 -4.63 -16.61 -8.87
CA GLU A 16 -4.21 -17.66 -9.81
C GLU A 16 -3.40 -17.16 -11.01
N CYS A 17 -3.50 -15.87 -11.36
CA CYS A 17 -2.77 -15.36 -12.53
C CYS A 17 -1.29 -15.10 -12.21
N ASN A 18 -0.44 -15.09 -13.24
CA ASN A 18 1.02 -14.94 -13.10
C ASN A 18 1.44 -13.74 -12.23
N ARG A 19 0.67 -12.65 -12.25
CA ARG A 19 0.97 -11.46 -11.45
C ARG A 19 0.67 -11.70 -9.97
N CYS A 20 -0.48 -12.27 -9.65
CA CYS A 20 -0.83 -12.63 -8.28
C CYS A 20 0.14 -13.68 -7.71
N THR A 21 0.48 -14.72 -8.48
CA THR A 21 1.45 -15.75 -8.03
C THR A 21 2.87 -15.22 -7.80
N ARG A 22 3.15 -13.96 -8.18
CA ARG A 22 4.44 -13.27 -8.00
C ARG A 22 4.38 -12.18 -6.93
N GLY A 23 3.31 -12.08 -6.14
CA GLY A 23 3.14 -11.01 -5.15
C GLY A 23 2.91 -9.63 -5.79
N LEU A 24 2.28 -9.61 -6.97
CA LEU A 24 1.93 -8.40 -7.73
C LEU A 24 0.41 -8.33 -7.93
N GLU A 25 -0.35 -8.60 -6.87
CA GLU A 25 -1.81 -8.66 -6.85
C GLU A 25 -2.45 -7.33 -7.27
N GLN A 26 -1.80 -6.20 -7.04
CA GLN A 26 -2.23 -4.88 -7.54
C GLN A 26 -2.32 -4.81 -9.06
N TYR A 27 -1.63 -5.72 -9.76
CA TYR A 27 -1.68 -5.85 -11.22
C TYR A 27 -2.52 -7.04 -11.68
N CYS A 28 -3.31 -7.67 -10.82
CA CYS A 28 -4.17 -8.82 -11.13
C CYS A 28 -4.83 -8.71 -12.52
N LYS A 29 -4.80 -9.80 -13.29
CA LYS A 29 -5.21 -9.78 -14.71
C LYS A 29 -6.72 -9.50 -14.89
N PRO A 30 -7.62 -10.17 -14.14
CA PRO A 30 -9.04 -9.77 -14.08
C PRO A 30 -9.29 -8.43 -13.37
N GLY A 31 -8.27 -7.82 -12.76
CA GLY A 31 -8.41 -6.69 -11.84
C GLY A 31 -8.37 -7.13 -10.38
N ALA A 32 -7.84 -6.26 -9.51
CA ALA A 32 -7.97 -6.42 -8.06
C ALA A 32 -9.30 -5.82 -7.60
N ASN A 33 -9.91 -6.39 -6.56
CA ASN A 33 -11.11 -5.82 -5.93
C ASN A 33 -10.64 -4.72 -4.98
N PHE A 34 -10.95 -3.45 -5.31
CA PHE A 34 -10.51 -2.31 -4.51
C PHE A 34 -11.34 -2.17 -3.24
N THR A 35 -10.74 -1.59 -2.20
CA THR A 35 -11.33 -1.46 -0.86
C THR A 35 -12.68 -0.74 -0.84
N TYR A 36 -12.93 0.14 -1.81
CA TYR A 36 -14.23 0.82 -2.00
C TYR A 36 -14.44 1.16 -3.48
N ASN A 37 -15.68 1.53 -3.83
CA ASN A 37 -16.05 1.91 -5.21
C ASN A 37 -15.63 0.86 -6.25
N SER A 38 -15.73 -0.40 -5.86
CA SER A 38 -15.44 -1.57 -6.68
C SER A 38 -16.56 -2.59 -6.48
N ILE A 39 -16.53 -3.68 -7.25
CA ILE A 39 -17.42 -4.82 -7.05
C ILE A 39 -16.58 -5.95 -6.47
N GLY A 40 -16.99 -6.48 -5.32
CA GLY A 40 -16.37 -7.61 -4.64
C GLY A 40 -16.57 -8.93 -5.40
N LYS A 41 -15.88 -9.98 -4.97
CA LYS A 41 -16.06 -11.33 -5.57
C LYS A 41 -17.46 -11.90 -5.37
N ASP A 42 -18.14 -11.47 -4.32
CA ASP A 42 -19.54 -11.79 -4.03
C ASP A 42 -20.53 -11.03 -4.92
N GLY A 43 -20.05 -10.17 -5.83
CA GLY A 43 -20.86 -9.34 -6.71
C GLY A 43 -21.44 -8.10 -6.04
N GLN A 44 -21.10 -7.82 -4.78
CA GLN A 44 -21.60 -6.65 -4.04
C GLN A 44 -20.63 -5.47 -4.13
N PRO A 45 -21.11 -4.22 -4.03
CA PRO A 45 -20.22 -3.06 -3.94
C PRO A 45 -19.33 -3.11 -2.69
N THR A 46 -18.03 -2.89 -2.86
CA THR A 46 -17.10 -2.79 -1.73
C THR A 46 -17.28 -1.47 -0.98
N GLN A 47 -17.21 -1.53 0.36
CA GLN A 47 -17.33 -0.39 1.26
C GLN A 47 -16.03 -0.23 2.06
N GLY A 48 -15.56 1.02 2.16
CA GLY A 48 -14.23 1.33 2.70
C GLY A 48 -14.17 1.49 4.22
N GLY A 49 -13.00 1.91 4.69
CA GLY A 49 -12.68 2.07 6.12
C GLY A 49 -13.28 3.30 6.82
N TYR A 50 -14.13 4.10 6.15
CA TYR A 50 -14.91 5.16 6.81
C TYR A 50 -16.19 4.55 7.41
N SER A 51 -15.97 3.57 8.27
CA SER A 51 -16.95 2.67 8.88
C SER A 51 -16.36 2.14 10.19
N GLU A 52 -17.20 1.62 11.09
CA GLU A 52 -16.71 1.05 12.36
C GLU A 52 -15.95 -0.27 12.16
N ALA A 53 -16.27 -1.02 11.10
CA ALA A 53 -15.67 -2.32 10.81
C ALA A 53 -15.69 -2.65 9.31
N ILE A 54 -14.73 -3.48 8.88
CA ILE A 54 -14.63 -4.03 7.53
C ILE A 54 -14.25 -5.51 7.61
N VAL A 55 -14.78 -6.33 6.70
CA VAL A 55 -14.40 -7.75 6.54
C VAL A 55 -13.55 -7.88 5.28
N VAL A 56 -12.35 -8.43 5.42
CA VAL A 56 -11.35 -8.55 4.36
C VAL A 56 -10.73 -9.94 4.40
N ASP A 57 -10.41 -10.49 3.24
CA ASP A 57 -9.69 -11.76 3.16
C ASP A 57 -8.28 -11.64 3.77
N GLU A 58 -7.89 -12.62 4.57
CA GLU A 58 -6.66 -12.63 5.35
C GLU A 58 -5.38 -12.39 4.52
N ASN A 59 -5.37 -12.74 3.23
CA ASN A 59 -4.23 -12.52 2.33
C ASN A 59 -3.98 -11.04 2.01
N TYR A 60 -4.93 -10.15 2.34
CA TYR A 60 -4.86 -8.70 2.08
C TYR A 60 -4.86 -7.89 3.38
N VAL A 61 -4.69 -8.57 4.51
CA VAL A 61 -4.59 -7.97 5.84
C VAL A 61 -3.12 -7.99 6.28
N LEU A 62 -2.56 -6.82 6.56
CA LEU A 62 -1.17 -6.66 6.97
C LEU A 62 -1.07 -6.52 8.48
N ARG A 63 -0.16 -7.27 9.11
CA ARG A 63 0.15 -7.08 10.53
C ARG A 63 0.86 -5.74 10.75
N ILE A 64 0.39 -4.94 11.71
CA ILE A 64 1.02 -3.70 12.13
C ILE A 64 1.96 -4.00 13.31
N PRO A 65 3.26 -3.65 13.24
CA PRO A 65 4.18 -3.82 14.36
C PRO A 65 3.75 -3.04 15.61
N ASP A 66 3.96 -3.61 16.80
CA ASP A 66 3.50 -3.01 18.06
C ASP A 66 4.15 -1.64 18.34
N VAL A 67 5.39 -1.45 17.88
CA VAL A 67 6.16 -0.21 18.03
C VAL A 67 5.59 0.96 17.22
N LEU A 68 4.77 0.70 16.20
CA LEU A 68 4.26 1.74 15.30
C LEU A 68 2.84 2.14 15.71
N PRO A 69 2.57 3.38 16.14
CA PRO A 69 1.20 3.83 16.43
C PRO A 69 0.23 3.66 15.25
N LEU A 70 -1.04 3.37 15.51
CA LEU A 70 -2.02 3.03 14.45
C LEU A 70 -2.31 4.20 13.50
N ASP A 71 -2.41 5.41 14.04
CA ASP A 71 -2.58 6.66 13.30
C ASP A 71 -1.40 6.95 12.36
N VAL A 72 -0.18 6.60 12.79
CA VAL A 72 1.04 6.71 11.97
C VAL A 72 1.12 5.60 10.93
N ALA A 73 0.63 4.40 11.24
CA ALA A 73 0.63 3.25 10.33
C ALA A 73 -0.37 3.42 9.16
N ALA A 74 -1.55 4.01 9.43
CA ALA A 74 -2.61 4.17 8.44
C ALA A 74 -2.15 4.80 7.09
N PRO A 75 -1.44 5.94 7.04
CA PRO A 75 -0.99 6.52 5.77
C PRO A 75 0.05 5.66 5.03
N LEU A 76 0.75 4.74 5.73
CA LEU A 76 1.74 3.87 5.10
C LEU A 76 1.09 2.82 4.18
N LEU A 77 -0.15 2.42 4.49
CA LEU A 77 -0.91 1.41 3.74
C LEU A 77 -1.35 1.86 2.34
N CYS A 78 -1.22 3.16 2.04
CA CYS A 78 -1.47 3.73 0.73
C CYS A 78 -0.27 4.57 0.26
N ALA A 79 -0.14 5.82 0.74
CA ALA A 79 0.92 6.72 0.30
C ALA A 79 2.32 6.15 0.56
N GLY A 80 2.53 5.49 1.70
CA GLY A 80 3.81 4.86 2.02
C GLY A 80 4.22 3.81 0.99
N ILE A 81 3.37 2.80 0.75
CA ILE A 81 3.68 1.73 -0.21
C ILE A 81 3.75 2.24 -1.66
N THR A 82 2.93 3.23 -2.03
CA THR A 82 2.97 3.85 -3.37
C THR A 82 4.33 4.46 -3.66
N LEU A 83 5.00 5.05 -2.67
CA LEU A 83 6.33 5.63 -2.86
C LEU A 83 7.45 4.62 -2.59
N TYR A 84 7.27 3.74 -1.61
CA TYR A 84 8.26 2.71 -1.30
C TYR A 84 8.49 1.75 -2.47
N SER A 85 7.43 1.30 -3.14
CA SER A 85 7.51 0.33 -4.23
C SER A 85 8.45 0.77 -5.37
N PRO A 86 8.29 1.94 -6.01
CA PRO A 86 9.20 2.39 -7.06
C PRO A 86 10.60 2.71 -6.52
N LEU A 87 10.73 3.33 -5.34
CA LEU A 87 12.04 3.62 -4.74
C LEU A 87 12.84 2.34 -4.52
N ARG A 88 12.20 1.29 -4.01
CA ARG A 88 12.84 -0.01 -3.80
C ARG A 88 13.11 -0.73 -5.11
N HIS A 89 12.16 -0.74 -6.04
CA HIS A 89 12.29 -1.44 -7.33
C HIS A 89 13.46 -0.91 -8.15
N TRP A 90 13.70 0.40 -8.13
CA TRP A 90 14.78 1.06 -8.86
C TRP A 90 16.04 1.30 -8.02
N ASN A 91 16.12 0.73 -6.81
CA ASN A 91 17.26 0.89 -5.90
C ASN A 91 17.65 2.36 -5.62
N ALA A 92 16.65 3.22 -5.43
CA ALA A 92 16.82 4.64 -5.14
C ALA A 92 17.29 4.86 -3.68
N GLY A 93 18.55 4.51 -3.41
CA GLY A 93 19.22 4.69 -2.12
C GLY A 93 20.53 5.45 -2.26
N ALA A 94 21.54 5.07 -1.47
CA ALA A 94 22.87 5.68 -1.49
C ALA A 94 23.41 5.91 -2.91
N ASN A 95 23.99 7.09 -3.13
CA ASN A 95 24.53 7.55 -4.42
C ASN A 95 23.48 7.80 -5.52
N THR A 96 22.19 7.80 -5.21
CA THR A 96 21.12 8.15 -6.15
C THR A 96 20.56 9.52 -5.84
N ARG A 97 20.28 10.32 -6.88
CA ARG A 97 19.53 11.58 -6.76
C ARG A 97 18.06 11.34 -7.12
N VAL A 98 17.14 11.75 -6.25
CA VAL A 98 15.69 11.56 -6.42
C VAL A 98 15.01 12.92 -6.36
N ALA A 99 14.24 13.26 -7.40
CA ALA A 99 13.40 14.45 -7.41
C ALA A 99 11.95 14.10 -7.07
N ILE A 100 11.36 14.79 -6.10
CA ILE A 100 9.95 14.66 -5.73
C ILE A 100 9.17 15.84 -6.30
N ILE A 101 8.50 15.62 -7.44
CA ILE A 101 7.72 16.66 -8.09
C ILE A 101 6.32 16.70 -7.48
N GLY A 102 6.10 17.65 -6.56
CA GLY A 102 4.83 17.90 -5.88
C GLY A 102 4.82 17.41 -4.43
N LEU A 103 4.68 18.35 -3.49
CA LEU A 103 4.76 18.10 -2.05
C LEU A 103 3.38 17.96 -1.38
N GLY A 104 2.62 16.93 -1.80
CA GLY A 104 1.39 16.49 -1.12
C GLY A 104 1.63 15.33 -0.15
N GLY A 105 0.59 14.58 0.20
CA GLY A 105 0.73 13.40 1.07
C GLY A 105 1.67 12.32 0.52
N LEU A 106 1.58 12.04 -0.78
CA LEU A 106 2.48 11.13 -1.50
C LEU A 106 3.91 11.69 -1.54
N GLY A 107 4.07 12.95 -1.95
CA GLY A 107 5.38 13.59 -2.01
C GLY A 107 6.09 13.62 -0.66
N HIS A 108 5.36 13.93 0.41
CA HIS A 108 5.88 13.88 1.78
C HIS A 108 6.41 12.48 2.16
N MET A 109 5.70 11.41 1.79
CA MET A 109 6.20 10.04 1.98
C MET A 109 7.44 9.76 1.11
N GLY A 110 7.47 10.25 -0.12
CA GLY A 110 8.61 10.11 -1.03
C GLY A 110 9.88 10.74 -0.48
N VAL A 111 9.77 11.94 0.10
CA VAL A 111 10.89 12.62 0.76
C VAL A 111 11.41 11.79 1.94
N LYS A 112 10.52 11.38 2.87
CA LYS A 112 10.92 10.63 4.06
C LYS A 112 11.54 9.28 3.72
N LEU A 113 10.96 8.54 2.78
CA LEU A 113 11.44 7.22 2.38
C LEU A 113 12.74 7.31 1.59
N GLY A 114 12.86 8.24 0.63
CA GLY A 114 14.08 8.45 -0.13
C GLY A 114 15.26 8.82 0.78
N ALA A 115 15.06 9.77 1.70
CA ALA A 115 16.08 10.15 2.68
C ALA A 115 16.45 8.97 3.61
N ALA A 116 15.48 8.20 4.10
CA ALA A 116 15.72 7.03 4.93
C ALA A 116 16.47 5.90 4.18
N MET A 117 16.34 5.83 2.85
CA MET A 117 17.08 4.88 1.99
C MET A 117 18.48 5.39 1.60
N GLY A 118 18.84 6.61 1.99
CA GLY A 118 20.15 7.23 1.74
C GLY A 118 20.27 7.95 0.39
N ALA A 119 19.17 8.20 -0.29
CA ALA A 119 19.18 9.00 -1.52
C ALA A 119 19.37 10.51 -1.22
N ASP A 120 19.95 11.23 -2.17
CA ASP A 120 19.96 12.69 -2.20
C ASP A 120 18.62 13.18 -2.80
N VAL A 121 17.75 13.71 -1.94
CA VAL A 121 16.39 14.06 -2.31
C VAL A 121 16.27 15.55 -2.56
N THR A 122 15.73 15.91 -3.73
CA THR A 122 15.35 17.30 -4.07
C THR A 122 13.82 17.38 -4.23
N VAL A 123 13.23 18.50 -3.83
CA VAL A 123 11.81 18.83 -4.03
C VAL A 123 11.70 20.02 -4.98
#